data_AF-A0A9W7A7F6-F1
#
_entry.id   AF-A0A9W7A7F6-F1
#
_cell.length_a   1.000
_cell.length_b   1.000
_cell.length_c   1.000
_cell.angle_alpha   90.00
_cell.angle_beta   90.00
_cell.angle_gamma   90.00
#
_symmetry.space_group_name_H-M   'P 1'
#
loop_
_entity.id
_entity.type
_entity.pdbx_description
1 polymer ?
#
loop_
_entity_poly.entity_id
_entity_poly.type
_entity_poly.pdbx_seq_one_letter_code
_entity_poly.pdbx_strand_id
1 'polypeptide(L)'
;MGLFFLFKIMRKDFFYFINLRGIVRLSISILNRLIVKVMVDFTMIIHVRGPCEMGGFWFLATSLISLVGSVASVALYNSNYYDQDVKLEVETLQTVLGVLGIVWMSSAIAIVSVMDRKYLHTFYSLDMASDYKRKCFLSAGEDQDDLKSKVLKDHPDMYRTWGDELIKPWTLKNWDKWEEEKPVWFSDKWIEHVPNDYIPYDWRVKYNKTKGRVDDPQMRRRSSLQQVKMLMGGEEEK
;
A
#
# COMPACT_ATOMS: atom_id res chain seq x y z
N MET A 1 -9.16 -11.05 10.82
CA MET A 1 -8.35 -11.24 9.58
C MET A 1 -9.16 -11.16 8.29
N GLY A 2 -10.13 -12.05 8.05
CA GLY A 2 -10.88 -12.08 6.78
C GLY A 2 -11.55 -10.76 6.38
N LEU A 3 -12.20 -10.08 7.33
CA LEU A 3 -12.82 -8.76 7.12
C LEU A 3 -11.83 -7.70 6.59
N PHE A 4 -10.59 -7.70 7.08
CA PHE A 4 -9.55 -6.76 6.65
C PHE A 4 -9.11 -7.05 5.21
N PHE A 5 -8.97 -8.32 4.83
CA PHE A 5 -8.63 -8.69 3.46
C PHE A 5 -9.76 -8.34 2.50
N LEU A 6 -11.01 -8.65 2.86
CA LEU A 6 -12.18 -8.25 2.08
C LEU A 6 -12.24 -6.74 1.88
N PHE A 7 -12.03 -5.97 2.94
CA PHE A 7 -11.96 -4.51 2.87
C PHE A 7 -10.89 -4.01 1.89
N LYS A 8 -9.68 -4.58 1.93
CA LYS A 8 -8.58 -4.23 1.01
C LYS A 8 -8.87 -4.66 -0.44
N ILE A 9 -9.51 -5.80 -0.64
CA ILE A 9 -9.92 -6.29 -1.97
C ILE A 9 -10.99 -5.38 -2.57
N MET A 10 -12.02 -5.02 -1.80
CA MET A 10 -13.10 -4.13 -2.26
C MET A 10 -12.56 -2.77 -2.70
N ARG A 11 -11.54 -2.26 -2.01
CA ARG A 11 -10.87 -0.99 -2.34
C ARG A 11 -9.83 -1.10 -3.47
N LYS A 12 -9.65 -2.29 -4.06
CA LYS A 12 -8.61 -2.56 -5.07
C LYS A 12 -7.19 -2.20 -4.59
N ASP A 13 -6.96 -2.26 -3.28
CA ASP A 13 -5.71 -1.89 -2.59
C ASP A 13 -5.09 -3.12 -1.91
N PHE A 14 -5.40 -4.31 -2.39
CA PHE A 14 -4.90 -5.54 -1.81
C PHE A 14 -3.41 -5.73 -2.06
N PHE A 15 -2.99 -5.51 -3.30
CA PHE A 15 -1.60 -5.71 -3.72
C PHE A 15 -0.68 -4.67 -3.12
N TYR A 16 0.48 -5.14 -2.66
CA TYR A 16 1.53 -4.27 -2.11
C TYR A 16 2.19 -3.42 -3.21
N PHE A 17 2.81 -2.30 -2.83
CA PHE A 17 3.36 -1.33 -3.77
C PHE A 17 4.65 -1.80 -4.47
N ILE A 18 5.33 -2.83 -3.95
CA ILE A 18 6.56 -3.35 -4.56
C ILE A 18 6.26 -3.89 -5.97
N ASN A 19 7.09 -3.47 -6.93
CA ASN A 19 6.98 -3.87 -8.34
C ASN A 19 7.42 -5.34 -8.55
N LEU A 20 6.50 -6.27 -8.31
CA LEU A 20 6.69 -7.71 -8.51
C LEU A 20 5.69 -8.22 -9.54
N ARG A 21 6.05 -9.28 -10.28
CA ARG A 21 5.20 -9.86 -11.33
C ARG A 21 4.61 -11.21 -10.93
N GLY A 22 3.42 -11.49 -11.46
CA GLY A 22 2.80 -12.82 -11.38
C GLY A 22 2.37 -13.24 -9.98
N ILE A 23 2.43 -14.54 -9.71
CA ILE A 23 1.95 -15.14 -8.45
C ILE A 23 2.79 -14.71 -7.25
N VAL A 24 4.07 -14.39 -7.46
CA VAL A 24 4.98 -13.90 -6.41
C VAL A 24 4.44 -12.61 -5.79
N ARG A 25 3.88 -11.70 -6.59
CA ARG A 25 3.23 -10.48 -6.11
C ARG A 25 2.07 -10.79 -5.17
N LEU A 26 1.25 -11.78 -5.50
CA LEU A 26 0.11 -12.19 -4.68
C LEU A 26 0.59 -12.76 -3.34
N SER A 27 1.54 -13.71 -3.37
CA SER A 27 2.07 -14.34 -2.16
C SER A 27 2.72 -13.31 -1.22
N ILE A 28 3.56 -12.42 -1.74
CA ILE A 28 4.20 -11.37 -0.94
C ILE A 28 3.17 -10.39 -0.39
N SER A 29 2.15 -10.03 -1.17
CA SER A 29 1.07 -9.15 -0.69
C SER A 29 0.30 -9.79 0.45
N ILE A 30 -0.10 -11.07 0.34
CA ILE A 30 -0.80 -11.80 1.41
C ILE A 30 0.05 -11.82 2.68
N LEU A 31 1.32 -12.21 2.56
CA LEU A 31 2.23 -12.34 3.68
C LEU A 31 2.46 -11.00 4.37
N ASN A 32 2.75 -9.94 3.60
CA ASN A 32 2.97 -8.62 4.18
C ASN A 32 1.70 -8.05 4.84
N ARG A 33 0.53 -8.21 4.21
CA ARG A 33 -0.75 -7.77 4.78
C ARG A 33 -1.09 -8.55 6.05
N LEU A 34 -0.74 -9.83 6.13
CA LEU A 34 -0.90 -10.64 7.34
C LEU A 34 0.02 -10.14 8.45
N ILE A 35 1.31 -9.96 8.17
CA ILE A 35 2.29 -9.48 9.16
C ILE A 35 1.88 -8.11 9.71
N VAL A 36 1.60 -7.15 8.84
CA VAL A 36 1.19 -5.80 9.26
C VAL A 36 -0.08 -5.87 10.11
N LYS A 37 -1.05 -6.71 9.75
CA LYS A 37 -2.29 -6.85 10.54
C LYS A 37 -2.04 -7.48 11.90
N VAL A 38 -1.24 -8.54 11.98
CA VAL A 38 -0.82 -9.17 13.25
C VAL A 38 -0.12 -8.14 14.13
N MET A 39 0.87 -7.43 13.59
CA MET A 39 1.61 -6.40 14.33
C MET A 39 0.67 -5.34 14.90
N VAL A 40 -0.25 -4.79 14.10
CA VAL A 40 -1.18 -3.77 14.60
C VAL A 40 -2.13 -4.32 15.66
N ASP A 41 -2.61 -5.56 15.52
CA ASP A 41 -3.52 -6.14 16.50
C ASP A 41 -2.87 -6.32 17.87
N PHE A 42 -1.58 -6.67 17.91
CA PHE A 42 -0.87 -6.92 19.16
C PHE A 42 -0.18 -5.69 19.73
N THR A 43 0.33 -4.80 18.88
CA THR A 43 1.18 -3.69 19.31
C THR A 43 0.57 -2.31 19.05
N MET A 44 -0.52 -2.23 18.29
CA MET A 44 -1.12 -0.98 17.80
C MET A 44 -0.08 0.01 17.24
N ILE A 45 0.92 -0.50 16.52
CA ILE A 45 2.01 0.32 15.99
C ILE A 45 1.49 1.39 15.04
N ILE A 46 1.67 2.66 15.40
CA ILE A 46 1.10 3.79 14.68
C ILE A 46 1.79 4.05 13.32
N HIS A 47 3.02 3.59 13.15
CA HIS A 47 3.83 3.85 11.95
C HIS A 47 3.24 3.23 10.68
N VAL A 48 2.49 2.14 10.80
CA VAL A 48 1.86 1.46 9.65
C VAL A 48 0.45 1.99 9.33
N ARG A 49 0.07 3.14 9.89
CA ARG A 49 -1.23 3.78 9.62
C ARG A 49 -1.36 4.35 8.21
N GLY A 50 -0.27 4.45 7.45
CA GLY A 50 -0.26 5.07 6.12
C GLY A 50 -1.24 4.39 5.16
N PRO A 51 -1.82 5.11 4.17
CA PRO A 51 -2.74 4.53 3.19
C PRO A 51 -2.19 3.30 2.44
N CYS A 52 -0.88 3.29 2.16
CA CYS A 52 -0.22 2.16 1.50
C CYS A 52 -0.18 0.88 2.36
N GLU A 53 -0.22 1.03 3.69
CA GLU A 53 -0.18 -0.07 4.65
C GLU A 53 -1.60 -0.39 5.12
N MET A 54 -1.98 -0.02 6.34
CA MET A 54 -3.29 -0.34 6.90
C MET A 54 -4.38 0.68 6.50
N GLY A 55 -3.98 1.95 6.35
CA GLY A 55 -4.90 3.09 6.21
C GLY A 55 -5.37 3.62 7.56
N GLY A 56 -5.46 4.95 7.68
CA GLY A 56 -5.71 5.64 8.95
C GLY A 56 -7.04 5.24 9.58
N PHE A 57 -8.13 5.30 8.80
CA PHE A 57 -9.46 4.97 9.31
C PHE A 57 -9.54 3.53 9.85
N TRP A 58 -8.97 2.57 9.12
CA TRP A 58 -9.02 1.17 9.52
C TRP A 58 -8.17 0.88 10.76
N PHE A 59 -7.02 1.57 10.88
CA PHE A 59 -6.21 1.57 12.08
C PHE A 59 -7.01 2.07 13.28
N LEU A 60 -7.62 3.25 13.20
CA LEU A 60 -8.45 3.80 14.28
C LEU A 60 -9.61 2.86 14.66
N ALA A 61 -10.34 2.34 13.67
CA ALA A 61 -11.46 1.44 13.90
C ALA A 61 -11.01 0.15 14.61
N THR A 62 -9.90 -0.46 14.17
CA THR A 62 -9.36 -1.67 14.80
C THR A 62 -8.91 -1.42 16.24
N SER A 63 -8.25 -0.29 16.49
CA SER A 63 -7.82 0.10 17.84
C SER A 63 -9.00 0.30 18.79
N LEU A 64 -10.06 0.99 18.33
CA LEU A 64 -11.29 1.19 19.12
C LEU A 64 -12.04 -0.11 19.37
N ILE A 65 -12.18 -0.96 18.37
CA ILE A 65 -12.81 -2.28 18.51
C ILE A 65 -12.03 -3.13 19.51
N SER A 66 -10.70 -3.04 19.53
CA SER A 66 -9.86 -3.77 20.48
C SER A 66 -10.05 -3.27 21.91
N LEU A 67 -10.13 -1.95 22.10
CA LEU A 67 -10.41 -1.35 23.41
C LEU A 67 -11.79 -1.76 23.94
N VAL A 68 -12.84 -1.57 23.13
CA VAL A 68 -14.21 -1.96 23.50
C VAL A 68 -14.32 -3.46 23.71
N GLY A 69 -13.69 -4.26 22.84
CA GLY A 69 -13.68 -5.72 22.93
C GLY A 69 -13.02 -6.23 24.21
N SER A 70 -11.95 -5.57 24.68
CA SER A 70 -11.30 -5.93 25.94
C SER A 70 -12.17 -5.65 27.17
N VAL A 71 -12.94 -4.56 27.17
CA VAL A 71 -13.88 -4.25 28.25
C VAL A 71 -15.09 -5.19 28.19
N ALA A 72 -15.63 -5.42 26.99
CA ALA A 72 -16.75 -6.33 26.78
C ALA A 72 -16.42 -7.77 27.17
N SER A 73 -15.20 -8.24 26.95
CA SER A 73 -14.79 -9.59 27.33
C SER A 73 -14.80 -9.78 28.85
N VAL A 74 -14.33 -8.80 29.63
CA VAL A 74 -14.39 -8.85 31.10
C VAL A 74 -15.83 -8.71 31.62
N ALA A 75 -16.65 -7.87 30.98
CA ALA A 75 -18.07 -7.77 31.34
C ALA A 75 -18.81 -9.11 31.10
N LEU A 76 -18.57 -9.76 29.97
CA LEU A 76 -19.12 -11.08 29.66
C LEU A 76 -18.59 -12.16 30.59
N TYR A 77 -17.31 -12.10 30.93
CA TYR A 77 -16.70 -13.02 31.88
C TYR A 77 -17.36 -12.91 33.25
N ASN A 78 -17.53 -11.68 33.76
CA ASN A 78 -18.24 -11.41 34.99
C ASN A 78 -19.68 -11.93 34.94
N SER A 79 -20.43 -11.66 33.86
CA SER A 79 -21.83 -12.11 33.76
C SER A 79 -22.01 -13.64 33.73
N ASN A 80 -21.05 -14.40 33.19
CA ASN A 80 -21.23 -15.84 32.98
C ASN A 80 -20.56 -16.71 34.05
N TYR A 81 -19.56 -16.19 34.77
CA TYR A 81 -18.68 -17.00 35.62
C TYR A 81 -18.46 -16.44 37.03
N TYR A 82 -19.17 -15.38 37.44
CA TYR A 82 -18.98 -14.75 38.74
C TYR A 82 -19.23 -15.68 39.95
N ASP A 83 -20.09 -16.70 39.79
CA ASP A 83 -20.55 -17.56 40.89
C ASP A 83 -19.88 -18.95 40.92
N GLN A 84 -18.98 -19.24 39.99
CA GLN A 84 -18.18 -20.47 40.01
C GLN A 84 -16.88 -20.26 40.81
N ASP A 85 -16.28 -21.33 41.32
CA ASP A 85 -14.96 -21.34 41.99
C ASP A 85 -13.85 -21.01 40.96
N VAL A 86 -13.82 -19.74 40.54
CA VAL A 86 -13.09 -19.32 39.35
C VAL A 86 -11.69 -18.83 39.70
N LYS A 87 -10.71 -19.29 38.91
CA LYS A 87 -9.26 -19.08 39.11
C LYS A 87 -8.76 -17.63 38.96
N LEU A 88 -9.60 -16.70 38.50
CA LEU A 88 -9.20 -15.34 38.13
C LEU A 88 -10.18 -14.34 38.73
N GLU A 89 -9.66 -13.49 39.61
CA GLU A 89 -10.43 -12.45 40.28
C GLU A 89 -10.81 -11.34 39.30
N VAL A 90 -12.10 -11.03 39.23
CA VAL A 90 -12.65 -10.02 38.31
C VAL A 90 -12.07 -8.63 38.60
N GLU A 91 -11.85 -8.31 39.87
CA GLU A 91 -11.24 -7.04 40.28
C GLU A 91 -9.82 -6.92 39.70
N THR A 92 -9.00 -7.96 39.84
CA THR A 92 -7.65 -8.01 39.25
C THR A 92 -7.70 -7.81 37.73
N LEU A 93 -8.64 -8.44 37.02
CA LEU A 93 -8.82 -8.26 35.58
C LEU A 93 -9.18 -6.82 35.20
N GLN A 94 -10.11 -6.21 35.92
CA GLN A 94 -10.52 -4.82 35.70
C GLN A 94 -9.38 -3.84 35.98
N THR A 95 -8.62 -4.05 37.06
CA THR A 95 -7.45 -3.23 37.39
C THR A 95 -6.39 -3.32 36.30
N VAL A 96 -6.04 -4.53 35.85
CA VAL A 96 -5.04 -4.74 34.78
C VAL A 96 -5.49 -4.06 33.49
N LEU A 97 -6.74 -4.25 33.08
CA LEU A 97 -7.29 -3.57 31.90
C LEU A 97 -7.30 -2.05 32.04
N GLY A 98 -7.69 -1.53 33.21
CA GLY A 98 -7.70 -0.11 33.49
C GLY A 98 -6.30 0.51 33.38
N VAL A 99 -5.29 -0.11 33.99
CA VAL A 99 -3.90 0.34 33.92
C VAL A 99 -3.39 0.31 32.48
N LEU A 100 -3.58 -0.80 31.76
CA LEU A 100 -3.16 -0.91 30.35
C LEU A 100 -3.88 0.12 29.45
N GLY A 101 -5.18 0.32 29.68
CA GLY A 101 -5.98 1.31 28.97
C GLY A 101 -5.50 2.74 29.22
N ILE A 102 -5.14 3.09 30.46
CA ILE A 102 -4.59 4.41 30.80
C ILE A 102 -3.21 4.62 30.17
N VAL A 103 -2.33 3.64 30.24
CA VAL A 103 -1.01 3.70 29.58
C VAL A 103 -1.17 3.89 28.07
N TRP A 104 -2.12 3.18 27.46
CA TRP A 104 -2.42 3.38 26.05
C TRP A 104 -2.97 4.78 25.76
N MET A 105 -4.00 5.24 26.50
CA MET A 105 -4.61 6.56 26.31
C MET A 105 -3.59 7.68 26.47
N SER A 106 -2.73 7.60 27.48
CA SER A 106 -1.66 8.58 27.70
C SER A 106 -0.67 8.62 26.54
N SER A 107 -0.28 7.47 25.98
CA SER A 107 0.60 7.43 24.80
C SER A 107 -0.08 8.00 23.55
N ALA A 108 -1.36 7.70 23.33
CA ALA A 108 -2.15 8.26 22.22
C ALA A 108 -2.29 9.79 22.36
N ILE A 109 -2.58 10.28 23.56
CA ILE A 109 -2.67 11.72 23.87
C ILE A 109 -1.32 12.40 23.64
N ALA A 110 -0.21 11.80 24.11
CA ALA A 110 1.13 12.33 23.91
C ALA A 110 1.46 12.47 22.41
N ILE A 111 1.17 11.44 21.62
CA ILE A 111 1.37 11.48 20.17
C ILE A 111 0.53 12.58 19.52
N VAL A 112 -0.76 12.67 19.84
CA VAL A 112 -1.65 13.72 19.29
C VAL A 112 -1.21 15.12 19.72
N SER A 113 -0.60 15.24 20.90
CA SER A 113 -0.12 16.52 21.43
C SER A 113 1.19 16.98 20.77
N VAL A 114 2.07 16.04 20.40
CA VAL A 114 3.34 16.32 19.70
C VAL A 114 3.13 16.49 18.19
N MET A 115 2.14 15.84 17.61
CA MET A 115 1.91 15.84 16.17
C MET A 115 1.38 17.19 15.65
N ASP A 116 1.87 17.60 14.48
CA ASP A 116 1.32 18.76 13.77
C ASP A 116 -0.16 18.51 13.43
N ARG A 117 -1.01 19.43 13.92
CA ARG A 117 -2.47 19.41 13.79
C ARG A 117 -2.93 19.27 12.34
N LYS A 118 -2.14 19.74 11.37
CA LYS A 118 -2.42 19.59 9.94
C LYS A 118 -2.54 18.13 9.51
N TYR A 119 -1.85 17.20 10.18
CA TYR A 119 -1.88 15.78 9.84
C TYR A 119 -2.93 14.98 10.61
N LEU A 120 -3.71 15.56 11.52
CA LEU A 120 -4.76 14.83 12.25
C LEU A 120 -5.78 14.21 11.29
N HIS A 121 -6.07 14.87 10.17
CA HIS A 121 -6.99 14.35 9.17
C HIS A 121 -6.56 13.00 8.57
N THR A 122 -5.27 12.70 8.60
CA THR A 122 -4.72 11.43 8.10
C THR A 122 -5.05 10.23 8.99
N PHE A 123 -5.65 10.44 10.16
CA PHE A 123 -6.14 9.37 11.03
C PHE A 123 -7.53 8.88 10.64
N TYR A 124 -8.40 9.77 10.17
CA TYR A 124 -9.74 9.41 9.72
C TYR A 124 -9.86 9.40 8.19
N SER A 125 -8.75 9.60 7.47
CA SER A 125 -8.77 9.56 6.01
C SER A 125 -9.12 8.16 5.49
N LEU A 126 -9.97 8.14 4.47
CA LEU A 126 -10.37 6.94 3.74
C LEU A 126 -9.60 6.79 2.42
N ASP A 127 -8.57 7.61 2.22
CA ASP A 127 -7.77 7.67 0.99
C ASP A 127 -7.24 6.29 0.61
N MET A 128 -7.36 5.94 -0.67
CA MET A 128 -6.70 4.76 -1.24
C MET A 128 -5.21 5.03 -1.43
N ALA A 129 -4.39 3.98 -1.47
CA ALA A 129 -2.95 4.13 -1.72
C ALA A 129 -2.66 4.88 -3.03
N SER A 130 -3.43 4.59 -4.09
CA SER A 130 -3.31 5.28 -5.38
C SER A 130 -3.63 6.78 -5.30
N ASP A 131 -4.70 7.15 -4.60
CA ASP A 131 -5.09 8.56 -4.43
C ASP A 131 -4.07 9.32 -3.56
N TYR A 132 -3.56 8.67 -2.53
CA TYR A 132 -2.49 9.23 -1.70
C TYR A 132 -1.22 9.50 -2.53
N LYS A 133 -0.81 8.55 -3.37
CA LYS A 133 0.34 8.72 -4.27
C LYS A 133 0.11 9.83 -5.30
N ARG A 134 -1.11 9.96 -5.83
CA ARG A 134 -1.50 11.09 -6.68
C ARG A 134 -1.36 12.42 -5.95
N LYS A 135 -1.86 12.53 -4.72
CA LYS A 135 -1.71 13.74 -3.89
C LYS A 135 -0.24 14.07 -3.64
N CYS A 136 0.58 13.08 -3.30
CA CYS A 136 2.02 13.26 -3.12
C CYS A 136 2.71 13.77 -4.38
N PHE A 137 2.36 13.23 -5.55
CA PHE A 137 2.90 13.65 -6.84
C PHE A 137 2.54 15.11 -7.17
N LEU A 138 1.28 15.50 -6.93
CA LEU A 138 0.80 16.87 -7.16
C LEU A 138 1.33 17.87 -6.12
N SER A 139 1.59 17.43 -4.89
CA SER A 139 2.13 18.30 -3.83
C SER A 139 3.63 18.57 -3.96
N ALA A 140 4.34 17.77 -4.76
CA ALA A 140 5.77 17.97 -4.99
C ALA A 140 6.00 19.16 -5.93
N GLY A 141 6.91 20.05 -5.55
CA GLY A 141 7.27 21.23 -6.33
C GLY A 141 7.83 20.87 -7.71
N GLU A 142 7.93 21.86 -8.60
CA GLU A 142 8.52 21.65 -9.94
C GLU A 142 9.98 21.18 -9.86
N ASP A 143 10.73 21.67 -8.86
CA ASP A 143 12.15 21.34 -8.67
C ASP A 143 12.37 19.99 -7.97
N GLN A 144 11.31 19.35 -7.48
CA GLN A 144 11.34 18.11 -6.69
C GLN A 144 11.07 16.88 -7.56
N ASP A 145 11.75 16.79 -8.70
CA ASP A 145 11.66 15.66 -9.62
C ASP A 145 12.11 14.34 -8.95
N ASP A 146 13.02 14.40 -7.98
CA ASP A 146 13.45 13.25 -7.19
C ASP A 146 12.28 12.60 -6.42
N LEU A 147 11.40 13.40 -5.81
CA LEU A 147 10.23 12.93 -5.08
C LEU A 147 9.19 12.36 -6.03
N LYS A 148 8.96 13.01 -7.17
CA LYS A 148 8.04 12.55 -8.22
C LYS A 148 8.51 11.22 -8.83
N SER A 149 9.82 11.07 -9.05
CA SER A 149 10.43 9.85 -9.62
C SER A 149 10.16 8.59 -8.80
N LYS A 150 9.94 8.72 -7.48
CA LYS A 150 9.71 7.58 -6.57
C LYS A 150 8.42 6.82 -6.93
N VAL A 151 7.41 7.49 -7.45
CA VAL A 151 6.14 6.85 -7.88
C VAL A 151 6.37 5.79 -8.96
N LEU A 152 7.36 5.99 -9.84
CA LEU A 152 7.67 5.05 -10.92
C LEU A 152 8.39 3.78 -10.44
N LYS A 153 8.94 3.77 -9.22
CA LYS A 153 9.52 2.56 -8.60
C LYS A 153 8.43 1.60 -8.11
N ASP A 154 7.24 2.13 -7.81
CA ASP A 154 6.09 1.32 -7.37
C ASP A 154 5.49 0.53 -8.54
N HIS A 155 4.69 -0.50 -8.23
CA HIS A 155 3.99 -1.30 -9.22
C HIS A 155 3.03 -0.42 -10.06
N PRO A 156 2.98 -0.57 -11.41
CA PRO A 156 2.18 0.30 -12.29
C PRO A 156 0.69 0.43 -11.96
N ASP A 157 0.07 -0.63 -11.42
CA ASP A 157 -1.30 -0.57 -10.90
C ASP A 157 -1.57 0.58 -9.92
N MET A 158 -0.56 1.05 -9.19
CA MET A 158 -0.68 2.14 -8.22
C MET A 158 -0.97 3.49 -8.86
N TYR A 159 -0.56 3.69 -10.12
CA TYR A 159 -0.81 4.92 -10.87
C TYR A 159 -1.56 4.66 -12.18
N ARG A 160 -2.11 3.46 -12.40
CA ARG A 160 -2.80 3.11 -13.65
C ARG A 160 -3.97 4.05 -14.00
N THR A 161 -4.64 4.63 -13.00
CA THR A 161 -5.82 5.48 -13.20
C THR A 161 -5.49 6.92 -13.55
N TRP A 162 -4.31 7.43 -13.19
CA TRP A 162 -3.93 8.85 -13.34
C TRP A 162 -2.54 9.06 -13.95
N GLY A 163 -1.79 7.99 -14.16
CA GLY A 163 -0.41 8.04 -14.65
C GLY A 163 -0.32 8.53 -16.09
N ASP A 164 -1.27 8.16 -16.94
CA ASP A 164 -1.28 8.62 -18.33
C ASP A 164 -1.61 10.12 -18.44
N GLU A 165 -2.38 10.65 -17.49
CA GLU A 165 -2.74 12.08 -17.42
C GLU A 165 -1.63 12.93 -16.81
N LEU A 166 -0.94 12.44 -15.78
CA LEU A 166 0.00 13.25 -14.99
C LEU A 166 1.46 12.83 -15.16
N ILE A 167 1.75 11.54 -15.07
CA ILE A 167 3.14 11.03 -15.08
C ILE A 167 3.70 11.05 -16.50
N LYS A 168 2.95 10.54 -17.47
CA LYS A 168 3.37 10.44 -18.86
C LYS A 168 3.76 11.79 -19.47
N PRO A 169 2.96 12.87 -19.40
CA PRO A 169 3.39 14.16 -19.94
C PRO A 169 4.57 14.75 -19.17
N TRP A 170 4.65 14.55 -17.86
CA TRP A 170 5.77 14.99 -17.04
C TRP A 170 7.09 14.29 -17.43
N THR A 171 7.08 12.96 -17.59
CA THR A 171 8.26 12.21 -18.02
C THR A 171 8.68 12.58 -19.43
N LEU A 172 7.74 12.72 -20.36
CA LEU A 172 8.04 13.09 -21.75
C LEU A 172 8.63 14.49 -21.87
N LYS A 173 8.15 15.45 -21.07
CA LYS A 173 8.65 16.83 -21.08
C LYS A 173 10.05 16.97 -20.49
N ASN A 174 10.35 16.22 -19.42
CA ASN A 174 11.58 16.41 -18.65
C ASN A 174 12.70 15.43 -19.04
N TRP A 175 12.44 14.46 -19.91
CA TRP A 175 13.41 13.40 -20.21
C TRP A 175 14.74 13.93 -20.75
N ASP A 176 14.71 14.87 -21.70
CA ASP A 176 15.91 15.43 -22.31
C ASP A 176 16.77 16.15 -21.26
N LYS A 177 16.13 16.93 -20.39
CA LYS A 177 16.78 17.59 -19.25
C LYS A 177 17.47 16.58 -18.32
N TRP A 178 16.80 15.47 -17.97
CA TRP A 178 17.39 14.47 -17.08
C TRP A 178 18.57 13.72 -17.72
N GLU A 179 18.56 13.55 -19.03
CA GLU A 179 19.68 12.94 -19.75
C GLU A 179 20.91 13.86 -19.81
N GLU A 180 20.69 15.17 -19.91
CA GLU A 180 21.75 16.18 -19.85
C GLU A 180 22.32 16.34 -18.44
N GLU A 181 21.44 16.52 -17.44
CA GLU A 181 21.84 16.77 -16.04
C GLU A 181 22.30 15.51 -15.30
N LYS A 182 21.84 14.33 -15.73
CA LYS A 182 22.08 13.02 -15.09
C LYS A 182 21.95 13.05 -13.57
N PRO A 183 20.76 13.39 -13.04
CA PRO A 183 20.57 13.48 -11.60
C PRO A 183 20.77 12.10 -10.94
N VAL A 184 21.20 12.09 -9.68
CA VAL A 184 21.60 10.87 -8.93
C VAL A 184 20.53 9.77 -8.93
N TRP A 185 19.25 10.14 -8.96
CA TRP A 185 18.13 9.18 -8.98
C TRP A 185 17.86 8.58 -10.37
N PHE A 186 18.27 9.25 -11.46
CA PHE A 186 18.13 8.82 -12.85
C PHE A 186 19.22 7.81 -13.23
N SER A 187 19.04 6.59 -12.74
CA SER A 187 19.95 5.46 -12.96
C SER A 187 19.35 4.43 -13.90
N ASP A 188 20.18 3.58 -14.52
CA ASP A 188 19.70 2.49 -15.39
C ASP A 188 18.64 1.61 -14.71
N LYS A 189 18.83 1.32 -13.42
CA LYS A 189 17.85 0.58 -12.61
C LYS A 189 16.52 1.32 -12.49
N TRP A 190 16.53 2.64 -12.32
CA TRP A 190 15.30 3.42 -12.29
C TRP A 190 14.62 3.41 -13.66
N ILE A 191 15.40 3.62 -14.74
CA ILE A 191 14.89 3.60 -16.11
C ILE A 191 14.19 2.27 -16.38
N GLU A 192 14.74 1.13 -15.94
CA GLU A 192 14.14 -0.20 -16.08
C GLU A 192 12.69 -0.26 -15.56
N HIS A 193 12.39 0.40 -14.44
CA HIS A 193 11.06 0.41 -13.82
C HIS A 193 10.05 1.30 -14.57
N VAL A 194 10.51 2.26 -15.37
CA VAL A 194 9.63 3.17 -16.11
C VAL A 194 8.90 2.42 -17.23
N PRO A 195 7.56 2.53 -17.33
CA PRO A 195 6.81 1.97 -18.46
C PRO A 195 7.30 2.55 -19.79
N ASN A 196 7.41 1.71 -20.81
CA ASN A 196 7.99 2.13 -22.09
C ASN A 196 7.22 3.31 -22.71
N ASP A 197 5.90 3.32 -22.60
CA ASP A 197 5.04 4.39 -23.14
C ASP A 197 5.29 5.76 -22.50
N TYR A 198 6.03 5.82 -21.38
CA TYR A 198 6.32 7.05 -20.63
C TYR A 198 7.70 7.62 -20.98
N ILE A 199 8.46 6.92 -21.84
CA ILE A 199 9.78 7.33 -22.32
C ILE A 199 9.63 7.83 -23.77
N PRO A 200 10.26 8.95 -24.18
CA PRO A 200 10.21 9.39 -25.58
C PRO A 200 10.85 8.37 -26.54
N TYR A 201 10.42 8.38 -27.81
CA TYR A 201 10.77 7.34 -28.79
C TYR A 201 12.29 7.15 -28.95
N ASP A 202 13.03 8.24 -29.10
CA ASP A 202 14.47 8.20 -29.36
C ASP A 202 15.22 7.55 -28.20
N TRP A 203 14.82 7.87 -26.96
CA TRP A 203 15.38 7.29 -25.75
C TRP A 203 14.96 5.83 -25.56
N ARG A 204 13.75 5.43 -25.97
CA ARG A 204 13.35 4.01 -25.91
C ARG A 204 14.26 3.13 -26.75
N VAL A 205 14.66 3.60 -27.94
CA VAL A 205 15.58 2.87 -28.81
C VAL A 205 16.95 2.76 -28.13
N LYS A 206 17.47 3.87 -27.58
CA LYS A 206 18.74 3.89 -26.83
C LYS A 206 18.77 2.87 -25.68
N TYR A 207 17.68 2.77 -24.92
CA TYR A 207 17.57 1.88 -23.76
C TYR A 207 17.04 0.47 -24.09
N ASN A 208 16.93 0.09 -25.37
CA ASN A 208 16.37 -1.20 -25.82
C ASN A 208 14.96 -1.50 -25.26
N LYS A 209 14.16 -0.45 -25.02
CA LYS A 209 12.80 -0.49 -24.47
C LYS A 209 11.72 -0.43 -25.56
N THR A 210 11.83 -1.28 -26.57
CA THR A 210 11.00 -1.24 -27.79
C THR A 210 9.78 -2.15 -27.78
N LYS A 211 9.66 -3.08 -26.82
CA LYS A 211 8.42 -3.85 -26.61
C LYS A 211 7.37 -2.92 -25.98
N GLY A 212 6.09 -2.98 -26.37
CA GLY A 212 5.05 -2.10 -25.80
C GLY A 212 4.90 -2.23 -24.28
N ARG A 213 4.05 -1.41 -23.66
CA ARG A 213 3.82 -1.34 -22.20
C ARG A 213 3.92 -2.72 -21.52
N VAL A 214 4.96 -2.91 -20.70
CA VAL A 214 5.29 -4.22 -20.10
C VAL A 214 4.17 -4.72 -19.16
N ASP A 215 3.33 -3.80 -18.67
CA ASP A 215 2.22 -3.99 -17.75
C ASP A 215 0.83 -3.99 -18.40
N ASP A 216 0.70 -3.93 -19.73
CA ASP A 216 -0.62 -3.99 -20.40
C ASP A 216 -1.25 -5.41 -20.29
N PRO A 217 -2.46 -5.54 -19.69
CA PRO A 217 -3.21 -6.79 -19.68
C PRO A 217 -3.48 -7.35 -21.09
N GLN A 218 -3.59 -6.49 -22.11
CA GLN A 218 -3.81 -6.91 -23.51
C GLN A 218 -2.57 -7.61 -24.10
N MET A 219 -1.36 -7.17 -23.74
CA MET A 219 -0.11 -7.85 -24.11
C MET A 219 0.00 -9.23 -23.47
N ARG A 220 -0.46 -9.37 -22.22
CA ARG A 220 -0.51 -10.66 -21.50
C ARG A 220 -1.48 -11.64 -22.17
N ARG A 221 -2.64 -11.16 -22.63
CA ARG A 221 -3.59 -11.94 -23.44
C ARG A 221 -3.00 -12.38 -24.78
N ARG A 222 -2.24 -11.50 -25.45
CA ARG A 222 -1.55 -11.85 -26.71
C ARG A 222 -0.44 -12.88 -26.49
N SER A 223 0.33 -12.79 -25.42
CA SER A 223 1.38 -13.79 -25.14
C SER A 223 0.79 -15.15 -24.79
N SER A 224 -0.33 -15.20 -24.05
CA SER A 224 -1.03 -16.47 -23.78
C SER A 224 -1.62 -17.07 -25.05
N LEU A 225 -2.17 -16.25 -25.96
CA LEU A 225 -2.65 -16.73 -27.26
C LEU A 225 -1.51 -17.22 -28.16
N GLN A 226 -0.35 -16.55 -28.15
CA GLN A 226 0.82 -17.01 -28.88
C GLN A 226 1.40 -18.30 -28.29
N GLN A 227 1.45 -18.44 -26.96
CA GLN A 227 1.85 -19.69 -26.31
C GLN A 227 0.85 -20.82 -26.58
N VAL A 228 -0.45 -20.55 -26.56
CA VAL A 228 -1.49 -21.52 -26.93
C VAL A 228 -1.38 -21.89 -28.41
N LYS A 229 -1.15 -20.94 -29.32
CA LYS A 229 -0.89 -21.23 -30.74
C LYS A 229 0.37 -22.07 -30.95
N MET A 230 1.44 -21.81 -30.18
CA MET A 230 2.65 -22.64 -30.23
C MET A 230 2.43 -24.04 -29.67
N LEU A 231 1.58 -24.20 -28.64
CA LEU A 231 1.24 -25.49 -28.04
C LEU A 231 0.22 -26.29 -28.86
N MET A 232 -0.65 -25.61 -29.62
CA MET A 232 -1.68 -26.25 -30.46
C MET A 232 -1.18 -26.61 -31.87
N GLY A 233 0.13 -26.53 -32.13
CA GLY A 233 0.70 -26.88 -33.42
C GLY A 233 0.62 -25.72 -34.41
N GLY A 234 1.76 -25.10 -34.66
CA GLY A 234 1.93 -24.25 -35.82
C GLY A 234 1.95 -25.10 -37.08
N GLU A 235 0.78 -25.28 -37.68
CA GLU A 235 0.62 -25.46 -39.12
C GLU A 235 -0.52 -24.54 -39.57
N GLU A 236 -0.15 -23.37 -40.10
CA GLU A 236 -0.86 -22.86 -41.28
C GLU A 236 0.23 -22.43 -42.27
N GLU A 237 0.36 -23.27 -43.29
CA GLU A 237 1.15 -23.06 -44.50
C GLU A 237 0.68 -21.83 -45.28
N LYS A 238 1.66 -21.17 -45.90
CA LYS A 238 1.63 -20.34 -47.13
C LYS A 238 0.73 -19.11 -47.20
#